data_AF-A0A7W5AZT6-F1
#
_entry.id   AF-A0A7W5AZT6-F1
#
_cell.length_a   1.000
_cell.length_b   1.000
_cell.length_c   1.000
_cell.angle_alpha   90.00
_cell.angle_beta   90.00
_cell.angle_gamma   90.00
#
_symmetry.space_group_name_H-M   'P 1'
#
loop_
_entity.id
_entity.type
_entity.pdbx_description
1 polymer ?
#
loop_
_entity_poly.entity_id
_entity_poly.type
_entity_poly.pdbx_seq_one_letter_code
_entity_poly.pdbx_strand_id
1 'polypeptide(L)'
;MTEPVRLAALSPIRNGMDATSYMRSLLPAGSSIMIDFRGERDRNKHYWAALYLEDGTFVNELLVRSGYAKITVNGPYDSLAEQFRPLVEEAMLHKKGVWGITDPYYKQSVKMISIDGEAAIVTMNGELWVWGQFFEKPTRILTGVVQARTDWDTGAALKKDGTVWVWGFNNAAGWGNGEQAYEVTIVPQQVKGLSNILSLEKNNSSTIVIDRSGNVFGWGSNFNGRLGQMDFGPSNIIYSKPFKLPWTNVKEVKIGFPFTIVVKKNGTVWQTAPDSDQLVQLQELRNVVTVATSNTAALALRKDGTVWGWGQWNNGIFGNQGLFTERPQQIAGLSQIAKIESGMFHFFAIDVKGNLFGWGNNEFGELGSTSIGDRIEKPIRIPLMSGINQVAAASEKSLFLKRDGTLWGVGHSPYSLFGEDYYEKYDLKYHQLTQLKIQ
;
A
#
# COMPACT_ATOMS: atom_id res chain seq x y z
N MET A 1 0.96 24.94 -28.60
CA MET A 1 0.27 24.61 -27.33
C MET A 1 -0.58 23.40 -27.59
N THR A 2 -0.39 22.31 -26.85
CA THR A 2 -1.30 21.15 -26.86
C THR A 2 -2.58 21.54 -26.15
N GLU A 3 -3.71 21.52 -26.86
CA GLU A 3 -5.02 21.86 -26.28
C GLU A 3 -5.59 20.65 -25.51
N PRO A 4 -6.24 20.85 -24.35
CA PRO A 4 -6.74 19.76 -23.51
C PRO A 4 -8.05 19.14 -24.04
N VAL A 5 -8.15 17.81 -23.97
CA VAL A 5 -9.35 17.02 -24.31
C VAL A 5 -10.12 16.71 -23.02
N ARG A 6 -11.44 16.91 -23.02
CA ARG A 6 -12.37 16.43 -21.99
C ARG A 6 -13.04 15.15 -22.48
N LEU A 7 -13.29 14.23 -21.57
CA LEU A 7 -13.96 12.99 -21.89
C LEU A 7 -15.45 13.14 -21.69
N ALA A 8 -16.22 12.72 -22.69
CA ALA A 8 -17.67 12.74 -22.63
C ALA A 8 -18.13 12.00 -21.38
N ALA A 9 -18.83 12.73 -20.50
CA ALA A 9 -19.39 12.17 -19.29
C ALA A 9 -18.35 11.50 -18.34
N LEU A 10 -17.09 11.96 -18.31
CA LEU A 10 -16.12 11.54 -17.29
C LEU A 10 -15.41 12.75 -16.68
N SER A 11 -15.54 12.94 -15.37
CA SER A 11 -14.63 13.76 -14.57
C SER A 11 -13.58 12.84 -13.98
N PRO A 12 -12.28 13.19 -14.08
CA PRO A 12 -11.32 12.67 -13.13
C PRO A 12 -11.81 13.01 -11.72
N ILE A 13 -11.83 12.00 -10.85
CA ILE A 13 -12.15 12.18 -9.43
C ILE A 13 -10.99 13.00 -8.85
N ARG A 14 -11.28 14.25 -8.43
CA ARG A 14 -10.61 15.11 -7.43
C ARG A 14 -9.07 15.15 -7.27
N ASN A 15 -8.29 14.43 -8.04
CA ASN A 15 -6.89 14.14 -7.74
C ASN A 15 -5.91 14.98 -8.56
N GLY A 16 -6.37 16.05 -9.21
CA GLY A 16 -5.53 16.92 -10.02
C GLY A 16 -4.94 16.27 -11.28
N MET A 17 -5.29 15.01 -11.59
CA MET A 17 -4.86 14.32 -12.79
C MET A 17 -5.58 14.86 -14.02
N ASP A 18 -4.84 15.08 -15.11
CA ASP A 18 -5.47 15.33 -16.40
C ASP A 18 -6.26 14.08 -16.89
N ALA A 19 -7.28 14.31 -17.72
CA ALA A 19 -8.17 13.24 -18.18
C ALA A 19 -7.43 12.11 -18.92
N THR A 20 -6.30 12.40 -19.56
CA THR A 20 -5.51 11.43 -20.31
C THR A 20 -4.74 10.51 -19.39
N SER A 21 -4.06 11.08 -18.39
CA SER A 21 -3.38 10.32 -17.34
C SER A 21 -4.36 9.45 -16.55
N TYR A 22 -5.56 9.97 -16.29
CA TYR A 22 -6.62 9.21 -15.65
C TYR A 22 -7.12 8.03 -16.51
N MET A 23 -7.31 8.21 -17.82
CA MET A 23 -7.64 7.08 -18.73
C MET A 23 -6.56 6.01 -18.77
N ARG A 24 -5.29 6.41 -18.91
CA ARG A 24 -4.17 5.48 -18.89
C ARG A 24 -4.18 4.65 -17.60
N SER A 25 -4.60 5.27 -16.49
CA SER A 25 -4.72 4.57 -15.22
C SER A 25 -5.82 3.52 -15.15
N LEU A 26 -6.84 3.66 -15.98
CA LEU A 26 -7.99 2.76 -15.95
C LEU A 26 -7.88 1.59 -16.91
N LEU A 27 -6.85 1.59 -17.74
CA LEU A 27 -6.65 0.58 -18.78
C LEU A 27 -5.35 -0.17 -18.51
N PRO A 28 -5.31 -1.49 -18.75
CA PRO A 28 -4.05 -2.23 -18.71
C PRO A 28 -3.01 -1.61 -19.64
N ALA A 29 -1.74 -1.61 -19.21
CA ALA A 29 -0.64 -1.15 -20.04
C ALA A 29 -0.62 -1.91 -21.38
N GLY A 30 -0.46 -1.16 -22.49
CA GLY A 30 -0.50 -1.71 -23.86
C GLY A 30 -1.90 -1.82 -24.46
N SER A 31 -2.96 -1.38 -23.78
CA SER A 31 -4.30 -1.30 -24.37
C SER A 31 -4.34 -0.28 -25.52
N SER A 32 -4.76 -0.73 -26.71
CA SER A 32 -5.17 0.16 -27.79
C SER A 32 -6.56 0.72 -27.51
N ILE A 33 -6.71 2.03 -27.70
CA ILE A 33 -8.00 2.71 -27.63
C ILE A 33 -8.27 3.50 -28.90
N MET A 34 -9.51 3.45 -29.37
CA MET A 34 -10.02 4.37 -30.37
C MET A 34 -10.63 5.57 -29.64
N ILE A 35 -10.20 6.77 -30.02
CA ILE A 35 -10.73 8.03 -29.52
C ILE A 35 -11.63 8.62 -30.60
N ASP A 36 -12.90 8.78 -30.26
CA ASP A 36 -13.92 9.33 -31.14
C ASP A 36 -14.33 10.72 -30.62
N PHE A 37 -13.88 11.77 -31.28
CA PHE A 37 -14.17 13.15 -30.90
C PHE A 37 -15.62 13.51 -31.21
N ARG A 38 -16.36 13.93 -30.18
CA ARG A 38 -17.79 14.22 -30.25
C ARG A 38 -18.05 15.73 -30.17
N GLY A 39 -18.59 16.29 -31.25
CA GLY A 39 -19.12 17.65 -31.26
C GLY A 39 -18.07 18.78 -31.31
N GLU A 40 -18.57 20.00 -31.15
CA GLU A 40 -17.76 21.22 -31.12
C GLU A 40 -17.15 21.47 -29.73
N ARG A 41 -16.30 22.48 -29.62
CA ARG A 41 -15.60 22.83 -28.37
C ARG A 41 -16.60 23.26 -27.28
N ASP A 42 -16.32 22.87 -26.04
CA ASP A 42 -17.04 23.43 -24.89
C ASP A 42 -16.68 24.91 -24.67
N ARG A 43 -17.44 25.61 -23.82
CA ARG A 43 -17.19 27.02 -23.45
C ARG A 43 -15.81 27.30 -22.85
N ASN A 44 -15.09 26.25 -22.42
CA ASN A 44 -13.74 26.32 -21.87
C ASN A 44 -12.68 25.86 -22.90
N LYS A 45 -13.04 25.70 -24.18
CA LYS A 45 -12.21 25.30 -25.31
C LYS A 45 -11.70 23.85 -25.28
N HIS A 46 -12.36 22.95 -24.56
CA HIS A 46 -12.04 21.52 -24.59
C HIS A 46 -12.77 20.81 -25.74
N TYR A 47 -12.11 19.80 -26.32
CA TYR A 47 -12.76 18.82 -27.20
C TYR A 47 -13.37 17.69 -26.36
N TRP A 48 -14.58 17.23 -26.70
CA TRP A 48 -15.18 16.06 -26.07
C TRP A 48 -14.83 14.77 -26.82
N ALA A 49 -14.62 13.66 -26.12
CA ALA A 49 -14.34 12.38 -26.75
C ALA A 49 -15.01 11.18 -26.06
N ALA A 50 -15.42 10.21 -26.88
CA ALA A 50 -15.83 8.86 -26.52
C ALA A 50 -14.68 7.88 -26.77
N LEU A 51 -14.56 6.85 -25.94
CA LEU A 51 -13.44 5.92 -25.96
C LEU A 51 -13.92 4.50 -26.18
N TYR A 52 -13.22 3.76 -27.03
CA TYR A 52 -13.53 2.36 -27.31
C TYR A 52 -12.27 1.51 -27.24
N LEU A 53 -12.39 0.28 -26.71
CA LEU A 53 -11.38 -0.76 -26.92
C LEU A 53 -11.46 -1.31 -28.35
N GLU A 54 -10.45 -2.07 -28.78
CA GLU A 54 -10.43 -2.70 -30.12
C GLU A 54 -11.63 -3.63 -30.37
N ASP A 55 -12.17 -4.24 -29.32
CA ASP A 55 -13.35 -5.11 -29.41
C ASP A 55 -14.68 -4.32 -29.48
N GLY A 56 -14.61 -2.98 -29.53
CA GLY A 56 -15.77 -2.09 -29.57
C GLY A 56 -16.36 -1.77 -28.20
N THR A 57 -15.79 -2.28 -27.10
CA THR A 57 -16.26 -1.96 -25.75
C THR A 57 -16.17 -0.47 -25.48
N PHE A 58 -17.28 0.15 -25.11
CA PHE A 58 -17.34 1.55 -24.74
C PHE A 58 -16.72 1.76 -23.35
N VAL A 59 -15.52 2.33 -23.32
CA VAL A 59 -14.71 2.45 -22.10
C VAL A 59 -15.41 3.35 -21.08
N ASN A 60 -16.00 4.48 -21.50
CA ASN A 60 -16.64 5.39 -20.55
C ASN A 60 -17.75 4.70 -19.72
N GLU A 61 -18.54 3.83 -20.35
CA GLU A 61 -19.55 3.04 -19.65
C GLU A 61 -18.93 1.99 -18.71
N LEU A 62 -17.87 1.31 -19.15
CA LEU A 62 -17.13 0.36 -18.30
C LEU A 62 -16.60 1.03 -17.02
N LEU A 63 -16.03 2.23 -17.15
CA LEU A 63 -15.47 3.00 -16.04
C LEU A 63 -16.54 3.45 -15.04
N VAL A 64 -17.70 3.86 -15.54
CA VAL A 64 -18.85 4.22 -14.70
C VAL A 64 -19.45 2.99 -14.02
N ARG A 65 -19.65 1.88 -14.75
CA ARG A 65 -20.16 0.60 -14.20
C ARG A 65 -19.24 0.00 -13.14
N SER A 66 -17.93 0.20 -13.30
CA SER A 66 -16.90 -0.29 -12.38
C SER A 66 -16.67 0.66 -11.19
N GLY A 67 -17.37 1.80 -11.15
CA GLY A 67 -17.30 2.76 -10.06
C GLY A 67 -16.06 3.66 -10.09
N TYR A 68 -15.26 3.60 -11.15
CA TYR A 68 -14.00 4.32 -11.23
C TYR A 68 -14.18 5.79 -11.57
N ALA A 69 -15.23 6.19 -12.30
CA ALA A 69 -15.40 7.55 -12.83
C ALA A 69 -16.79 8.18 -12.57
N LYS A 70 -16.84 9.51 -12.55
CA LYS A 70 -18.07 10.32 -12.43
C LYS A 70 -18.49 10.86 -13.80
N ILE A 71 -19.80 10.93 -14.06
CA ILE A 71 -20.33 11.76 -15.13
C ILE A 71 -20.39 13.23 -14.70
N THR A 72 -19.51 14.07 -15.25
CA THR A 72 -19.69 15.52 -15.23
C THR A 72 -20.20 15.97 -16.57
N VAL A 73 -21.51 16.16 -16.67
CA VAL A 73 -22.04 17.14 -17.61
C VAL A 73 -22.36 18.37 -16.77
N ASN A 74 -21.55 19.41 -16.91
CA ASN A 74 -21.73 20.64 -16.12
C ASN A 74 -22.90 21.44 -16.68
N GLY A 75 -24.10 21.15 -16.19
CA GLY A 75 -25.27 22.01 -16.32
C GLY A 75 -26.35 21.51 -17.30
N PRO A 76 -27.56 22.07 -17.21
CA PRO A 76 -28.72 21.66 -17.99
C PRO A 76 -28.71 22.08 -19.48
N TYR A 77 -27.62 22.66 -19.99
CA TYR A 77 -27.57 23.32 -21.31
C TYR A 77 -26.42 22.88 -22.23
N ASP A 78 -25.75 21.76 -21.96
CA ASP A 78 -24.83 21.17 -22.94
C ASP A 78 -25.62 20.22 -23.85
N SER A 79 -25.56 20.36 -25.18
CA SER A 79 -26.26 19.47 -26.13
C SER A 79 -25.86 18.00 -25.99
N LEU A 80 -24.67 17.76 -25.43
CA LEU A 80 -24.17 16.44 -25.05
C LEU A 80 -24.89 15.88 -23.81
N ALA A 81 -25.43 16.72 -22.92
CA ALA A 81 -26.15 16.28 -21.72
C ALA A 81 -27.36 15.41 -22.06
N GLU A 82 -28.13 15.78 -23.08
CA GLU A 82 -29.28 14.98 -23.52
C GLU A 82 -28.86 13.65 -24.15
N GLN A 83 -27.77 13.63 -24.93
CA GLN A 83 -27.24 12.42 -25.57
C GLN A 83 -26.69 11.41 -24.55
N PHE A 84 -26.04 11.88 -23.48
CA PHE A 84 -25.48 11.04 -22.43
C PHE A 84 -26.44 10.83 -21.23
N ARG A 85 -27.62 11.45 -21.23
CA ARG A 85 -28.62 11.33 -20.15
C ARG A 85 -29.03 9.88 -19.83
N PRO A 86 -29.26 8.99 -20.80
CA PRO A 86 -29.61 7.59 -20.51
C PRO A 86 -28.51 6.85 -19.74
N LEU A 87 -27.25 7.12 -20.05
CA LEU A 87 -26.10 6.54 -19.34
C LEU A 87 -25.95 7.15 -17.93
N VAL A 88 -26.29 8.44 -17.75
CA VAL A 88 -26.38 9.08 -16.43
C VAL A 88 -27.48 8.44 -15.59
N GLU A 89 -28.66 8.26 -16.16
CA GLU A 89 -29.81 7.64 -15.48
C GLU A 89 -29.50 6.18 -15.11
N GLU A 90 -28.89 5.40 -16.00
CA GLU A 90 -28.43 4.03 -15.74
C GLU A 90 -27.36 3.97 -14.63
N ALA A 91 -26.37 4.87 -14.66
CA ALA A 91 -25.35 4.97 -13.61
C ALA A 91 -25.94 5.33 -12.23
N MET A 92 -26.90 6.25 -12.22
CA MET A 92 -27.62 6.70 -11.01
C MET A 92 -28.59 5.62 -10.49
N LEU A 93 -29.19 4.83 -11.39
CA LEU A 93 -30.10 3.73 -11.04
C LEU A 93 -29.33 2.55 -10.44
N HIS A 94 -28.15 2.23 -10.97
CA HIS A 94 -27.35 1.11 -10.49
C HIS A 94 -26.50 1.42 -9.26
N LYS A 95 -26.25 2.70 -8.92
CA LYS A 95 -25.60 3.12 -7.65
C LYS A 95 -24.29 2.39 -7.30
N LYS A 96 -23.55 1.88 -8.29
CA LYS A 96 -22.32 1.08 -8.08
C LYS A 96 -21.03 1.90 -8.01
N GLY A 97 -21.11 3.21 -8.25
CA GLY A 97 -20.02 4.15 -8.03
C GLY A 97 -20.21 4.98 -6.75
N VAL A 98 -19.45 6.06 -6.62
CA VAL A 98 -19.47 7.04 -5.51
C VAL A 98 -20.90 7.58 -5.19
N TRP A 99 -21.88 7.37 -6.07
CA TRP A 99 -23.32 7.68 -5.91
C TRP A 99 -24.09 6.77 -4.94
N GLY A 100 -23.49 5.70 -4.43
CA GLY A 100 -24.14 4.84 -3.44
C GLY A 100 -24.22 5.49 -2.06
N ILE A 101 -25.44 5.76 -1.59
CA ILE A 101 -25.79 5.57 -0.16
C ILE A 101 -25.70 4.08 0.23
N THR A 102 -25.51 3.21 -0.76
CA THR A 102 -25.16 1.81 -0.57
C THR A 102 -23.66 1.73 -0.35
N ASP A 103 -23.30 1.82 0.91
CA ASP A 103 -21.96 1.63 1.42
C ASP A 103 -21.26 0.43 0.79
N PRO A 104 -19.98 0.56 0.40
CA PRO A 104 -19.11 -0.59 0.34
C PRO A 104 -18.72 -1.00 1.77
N TYR A 105 -19.70 -1.38 2.58
CA TYR A 105 -19.43 -2.13 3.79
C TYR A 105 -19.18 -3.57 3.38
N TYR A 106 -17.92 -3.99 3.50
CA TYR A 106 -17.60 -5.39 3.40
C TYR A 106 -18.26 -6.11 4.59
N LYS A 107 -19.05 -7.14 4.32
CA LYS A 107 -19.79 -7.87 5.38
C LYS A 107 -18.96 -8.95 6.07
N GLN A 108 -17.77 -9.21 5.54
CA GLN A 108 -16.93 -10.34 5.93
C GLN A 108 -15.91 -9.91 6.97
N SER A 109 -15.49 -10.82 7.84
CA SER A 109 -14.40 -10.52 8.78
C SER A 109 -13.11 -10.16 8.05
N VAL A 110 -12.38 -9.17 8.57
CA VAL A 110 -11.07 -8.79 8.05
C VAL A 110 -10.04 -9.87 8.40
N LYS A 111 -9.34 -10.37 7.38
CA LYS A 111 -8.22 -11.30 7.54
C LYS A 111 -6.91 -10.55 7.77
N MET A 112 -6.70 -9.43 7.08
CA MET A 112 -5.50 -8.62 7.21
C MET A 112 -5.73 -7.16 6.86
N ILE A 113 -4.83 -6.32 7.35
CA ILE A 113 -4.79 -4.88 7.14
C ILE A 113 -3.42 -4.45 6.58
N SER A 114 -3.38 -3.36 5.85
CA SER A 114 -2.19 -2.65 5.38
C SER A 114 -2.50 -1.16 5.34
N ILE A 115 -1.52 -0.31 5.67
CA ILE A 115 -1.66 1.13 5.55
C ILE A 115 -0.35 1.73 5.06
N ASP A 116 -0.47 2.69 4.15
CA ASP A 116 0.52 3.71 3.82
C ASP A 116 -0.24 4.94 3.28
N GLY A 117 0.13 5.54 2.14
CA GLY A 117 -0.68 6.54 1.42
C GLY A 117 -2.10 6.04 1.11
N GLU A 118 -2.27 4.72 1.03
CA GLU A 118 -3.56 4.03 0.97
C GLU A 118 -3.76 3.08 2.14
N ALA A 119 -5.01 2.83 2.50
CA ALA A 119 -5.41 1.74 3.38
C ALA A 119 -5.97 0.58 2.55
N ALA A 120 -5.59 -0.63 2.93
CA ALA A 120 -6.08 -1.85 2.29
C ALA A 120 -6.45 -2.90 3.33
N ILE A 121 -7.51 -3.65 3.04
CA ILE A 121 -7.89 -4.83 3.81
C ILE A 121 -8.10 -6.01 2.87
N VAL A 122 -7.80 -7.21 3.37
CA VAL A 122 -8.27 -8.44 2.74
C VAL A 122 -9.24 -9.13 3.69
N THR A 123 -10.41 -9.47 3.20
CA THR A 123 -11.43 -10.20 3.97
C THR A 123 -11.15 -11.70 4.01
N MET A 124 -11.83 -12.44 4.89
CA MET A 124 -11.68 -13.90 5.01
C MET A 124 -12.07 -14.68 3.75
N ASN A 125 -12.99 -14.17 2.93
CA ASN A 125 -13.34 -14.75 1.62
C ASN A 125 -12.41 -14.28 0.48
N GLY A 126 -11.38 -13.47 0.77
CA GLY A 126 -10.35 -13.07 -0.18
C GLY A 126 -10.74 -11.88 -1.06
N GLU A 127 -11.62 -10.99 -0.60
CA GLU A 127 -11.86 -9.70 -1.25
C GLU A 127 -10.83 -8.68 -0.77
N LEU A 128 -10.20 -7.98 -1.71
CA LEU A 128 -9.30 -6.86 -1.43
C LEU A 128 -10.08 -5.55 -1.59
N TRP A 129 -10.15 -4.78 -0.51
CA TRP A 129 -10.75 -3.45 -0.47
C TRP A 129 -9.67 -2.41 -0.18
N VAL A 130 -9.66 -1.31 -0.94
CA VAL A 130 -8.65 -0.23 -0.85
C VAL A 130 -9.33 1.13 -0.80
N TRP A 131 -8.77 2.07 -0.05
CA TRP A 131 -9.18 3.48 -0.01
C TRP A 131 -8.04 4.43 0.40
N GLY A 132 -8.28 5.73 0.23
CA GLY A 132 -7.29 6.79 0.40
C GLY A 132 -7.13 7.57 -0.90
N GLN A 133 -5.90 7.67 -1.40
CA GLN A 133 -5.53 8.54 -2.51
C GLN A 133 -6.36 8.33 -3.78
N PHE A 134 -6.60 7.08 -4.22
CA PHE A 134 -7.37 6.83 -5.45
C PHE A 134 -8.86 6.52 -5.22
N PHE A 135 -9.21 6.04 -4.03
CA PHE A 135 -10.60 5.68 -3.69
C PHE A 135 -11.01 6.38 -2.40
N GLU A 136 -11.91 7.36 -2.49
CA GLU A 136 -12.39 8.12 -1.31
C GLU A 136 -13.14 7.23 -0.30
N LYS A 137 -13.65 6.09 -0.74
CA LYS A 137 -14.34 5.08 0.09
C LYS A 137 -13.74 3.70 -0.16
N PRO A 138 -13.85 2.76 0.80
CA PRO A 138 -13.43 1.37 0.62
C PRO A 138 -13.95 0.81 -0.70
N THR A 139 -13.05 0.45 -1.62
CA THR A 139 -13.44 -0.02 -2.95
C THR A 139 -12.85 -1.40 -3.19
N ARG A 140 -13.70 -2.36 -3.57
CA ARG A 140 -13.24 -3.72 -3.86
C ARG A 140 -12.58 -3.75 -5.23
N ILE A 141 -11.27 -3.99 -5.26
CA ILE A 141 -10.48 -3.96 -6.49
C ILE A 141 -10.06 -5.36 -6.98
N LEU A 142 -10.02 -6.37 -6.09
CA LEU A 142 -9.69 -7.76 -6.43
C LEU A 142 -10.45 -8.78 -5.58
N THR A 143 -10.52 -10.01 -6.08
CA THR A 143 -11.02 -11.19 -5.36
C THR A 143 -10.02 -12.35 -5.41
N GLY A 144 -10.20 -13.35 -4.54
CA GLY A 144 -9.28 -14.46 -4.40
C GLY A 144 -7.91 -14.07 -3.85
N VAL A 145 -7.81 -12.91 -3.17
CA VAL A 145 -6.57 -12.38 -2.58
C VAL A 145 -6.28 -13.08 -1.24
N VAL A 146 -5.02 -13.41 -1.01
CA VAL A 146 -4.55 -13.99 0.25
C VAL A 146 -3.61 -13.09 1.03
N GLN A 147 -2.94 -12.16 0.34
CA GLN A 147 -2.04 -11.15 0.91
C GLN A 147 -2.12 -9.84 0.12
N ALA A 148 -2.05 -8.69 0.78
CA ALA A 148 -1.87 -7.38 0.15
C ALA A 148 -0.89 -6.49 0.95
N ARG A 149 -0.19 -5.59 0.25
CA ARG A 149 0.72 -4.60 0.81
C ARG A 149 0.55 -3.28 0.07
N THR A 150 0.46 -2.20 0.83
CA THR A 150 0.49 -0.82 0.35
C THR A 150 1.86 -0.22 0.65
N ASP A 151 2.31 0.68 -0.20
CA ASP A 151 3.61 1.36 -0.13
C ASP A 151 3.44 2.69 -0.86
N TRP A 152 3.31 3.74 -0.06
CA TRP A 152 2.84 5.06 -0.45
C TRP A 152 1.52 4.98 -1.22
N ASP A 153 1.55 5.38 -2.49
CA ASP A 153 0.45 5.48 -3.44
C ASP A 153 0.50 4.32 -4.45
N THR A 154 1.02 3.18 -4.00
CA THR A 154 1.16 1.95 -4.78
C THR A 154 0.79 0.74 -3.93
N GLY A 155 0.41 -0.36 -4.56
CA GLY A 155 0.16 -1.59 -3.84
C GLY A 155 0.37 -2.84 -4.66
N ALA A 156 0.49 -3.96 -3.95
CA ALA A 156 0.63 -5.28 -4.53
C ALA A 156 -0.21 -6.31 -3.75
N ALA A 157 -0.77 -7.27 -4.47
CA ALA A 157 -1.60 -8.33 -3.94
C ALA A 157 -1.16 -9.70 -4.47
N LEU A 158 -1.16 -10.69 -3.58
CA LEU A 158 -0.98 -12.10 -3.91
C LEU A 158 -2.35 -12.77 -3.91
N LYS A 159 -2.69 -13.44 -5.00
CA LYS A 159 -3.89 -14.27 -5.11
C LYS A 159 -3.62 -15.72 -4.70
N LYS A 160 -4.70 -16.43 -4.34
CA LYS A 160 -4.68 -17.86 -3.95
C LYS A 160 -4.12 -18.77 -5.03
N ASP A 161 -4.31 -18.40 -6.31
CA ASP A 161 -3.76 -19.08 -7.49
C ASP A 161 -2.24 -18.89 -7.66
N GLY A 162 -1.59 -18.10 -6.79
CA GLY A 162 -0.16 -17.84 -6.82
C GLY A 162 0.25 -16.75 -7.80
N THR A 163 -0.69 -15.96 -8.34
CA THR A 163 -0.41 -14.78 -9.17
C THR A 163 -0.26 -13.52 -8.33
N VAL A 164 0.58 -12.58 -8.82
CA VAL A 164 0.82 -11.29 -8.18
C VAL A 164 0.22 -10.19 -9.03
N TRP A 165 -0.45 -9.24 -8.38
CA TRP A 165 -1.14 -8.11 -8.98
C TRP A 165 -0.68 -6.81 -8.34
N VAL A 166 -0.62 -5.73 -9.11
CA VAL A 166 -0.13 -4.41 -8.70
C VAL A 166 -1.13 -3.32 -9.07
N TRP A 167 -1.14 -2.23 -8.32
CA TRP A 167 -1.91 -1.02 -8.62
C TRP A 167 -1.20 0.23 -8.08
N GLY A 168 -1.74 1.39 -8.40
CA GLY A 168 -1.23 2.72 -8.06
C GLY A 168 -0.12 3.18 -9.02
N PHE A 169 0.71 4.12 -8.57
CA PHE A 169 1.81 4.64 -9.37
C PHE A 169 2.88 3.58 -9.67
N ASN A 170 3.55 3.71 -10.82
CA ASN A 170 4.68 2.89 -11.23
C ASN A 170 6.00 3.44 -10.66
N ASN A 171 6.03 3.70 -9.35
CA ASN A 171 7.20 4.26 -8.69
C ASN A 171 8.38 3.29 -8.80
N ALA A 172 9.49 3.77 -9.39
CA ALA A 172 10.70 3.00 -9.66
C ALA A 172 10.41 1.64 -10.33
N ALA A 173 9.53 1.62 -11.34
CA ALA A 173 9.10 0.42 -12.05
C ALA A 173 8.47 -0.68 -11.16
N GLY A 174 7.78 -0.26 -10.10
CA GLY A 174 7.11 -1.14 -9.14
C GLY A 174 6.07 -2.07 -9.75
N TRP A 175 5.61 -1.84 -10.99
CA TRP A 175 4.70 -2.76 -11.66
C TRP A 175 5.35 -4.07 -12.13
N GLY A 176 6.67 -4.11 -12.33
CA GLY A 176 7.36 -5.33 -12.73
C GLY A 176 6.99 -5.85 -14.13
N ASN A 177 6.44 -5.01 -15.01
CA ASN A 177 6.00 -5.41 -16.35
C ASN A 177 6.95 -4.96 -17.49
N GLY A 178 8.06 -4.30 -17.15
CA GLY A 178 9.01 -3.72 -18.09
C GLY A 178 8.91 -2.20 -18.22
N GLU A 179 7.77 -1.60 -17.85
CA GLU A 179 7.54 -0.16 -17.90
C GLU A 179 8.36 0.57 -16.82
N GLN A 180 9.04 1.63 -17.22
CA GLN A 180 9.86 2.48 -16.33
C GLN A 180 9.32 3.90 -16.22
N ALA A 181 8.39 4.29 -17.09
CA ALA A 181 7.74 5.59 -17.03
C ALA A 181 6.94 5.74 -15.74
N TYR A 182 6.92 6.98 -15.24
CA TYR A 182 6.04 7.39 -14.15
C TYR A 182 4.61 7.45 -14.68
N GLU A 183 3.90 6.34 -14.50
CA GLU A 183 2.50 6.16 -14.89
C GLU A 183 1.72 5.68 -13.66
N VAL A 184 0.40 5.63 -13.74
CA VAL A 184 -0.47 5.18 -12.65
C VAL A 184 -1.49 4.18 -13.19
N THR A 185 -1.98 3.27 -12.35
CA THR A 185 -3.10 2.40 -12.69
C THR A 185 -3.98 2.11 -11.48
N ILE A 186 -5.28 2.37 -11.57
CA ILE A 186 -6.23 2.04 -10.48
C ILE A 186 -6.99 0.75 -10.75
N VAL A 187 -6.78 0.16 -11.93
CA VAL A 187 -7.20 -1.20 -12.27
C VAL A 187 -6.03 -2.15 -12.02
N PRO A 188 -6.16 -3.13 -11.11
CA PRO A 188 -5.04 -4.00 -10.79
C PRO A 188 -4.54 -4.77 -12.01
N GLN A 189 -3.22 -4.77 -12.20
CA GLN A 189 -2.54 -5.44 -13.30
C GLN A 189 -1.77 -6.65 -12.81
N GLN A 190 -1.82 -7.76 -13.54
CA GLN A 190 -1.06 -8.95 -13.20
C GLN A 190 0.42 -8.79 -13.59
N VAL A 191 1.33 -9.03 -12.65
CA VAL A 191 2.77 -9.15 -12.92
C VAL A 191 3.03 -10.47 -13.67
N LYS A 192 3.52 -10.38 -14.90
CA LYS A 192 3.80 -11.55 -15.76
C LYS A 192 5.16 -12.18 -15.42
N GLY A 193 5.36 -13.43 -15.81
CA GLY A 193 6.62 -14.16 -15.57
C GLY A 193 6.75 -14.75 -14.16
N LEU A 194 5.76 -14.55 -13.29
CA LEU A 194 5.70 -15.14 -11.96
C LEU A 194 4.57 -16.18 -11.89
N SER A 195 4.82 -17.27 -11.18
CA SER A 195 3.81 -18.30 -10.91
C SER A 195 4.06 -18.94 -9.55
N ASN A 196 3.01 -19.53 -8.97
CA ASN A 196 3.11 -20.31 -7.74
C ASN A 196 3.73 -19.53 -6.56
N ILE A 197 3.44 -18.23 -6.48
CA ILE A 197 3.94 -17.38 -5.40
C ILE A 197 3.28 -17.75 -4.07
N LEU A 198 4.10 -17.81 -3.02
CA LEU A 198 3.73 -18.14 -1.64
C LEU A 198 3.60 -16.91 -0.75
N SER A 199 4.49 -15.93 -0.91
CA SER A 199 4.50 -14.71 -0.11
C SER A 199 4.98 -13.50 -0.91
N LEU A 200 4.52 -12.33 -0.50
CA LEU A 200 4.78 -11.04 -1.12
C LEU A 200 5.25 -10.04 -0.06
N GLU A 201 6.32 -9.31 -0.33
CA GLU A 201 6.74 -8.15 0.45
C GLU A 201 6.92 -6.96 -0.50
N LYS A 202 6.36 -5.82 -0.12
CA LYS A 202 6.50 -4.57 -0.87
C LYS A 202 6.74 -3.44 0.13
N ASN A 203 7.77 -2.65 -0.13
CA ASN A 203 8.11 -1.45 0.62
C ASN A 203 9.12 -0.63 -0.18
N ASN A 204 9.16 0.70 0.02
CA ASN A 204 10.15 1.60 -0.57
C ASN A 204 10.28 1.41 -2.10
N SER A 205 9.17 1.30 -2.82
CA SER A 205 9.12 1.09 -4.29
C SER A 205 9.85 -0.18 -4.76
N SER A 206 10.01 -1.16 -3.89
CA SER A 206 10.68 -2.43 -4.16
C SER A 206 9.71 -3.56 -3.83
N THR A 207 9.77 -4.65 -4.58
CA THR A 207 8.92 -5.81 -4.31
C THR A 207 9.73 -7.08 -4.38
N ILE A 208 9.56 -7.93 -3.38
CA ILE A 208 10.19 -9.25 -3.30
C ILE A 208 9.09 -10.30 -3.07
N VAL A 209 9.17 -11.38 -3.82
CA VAL A 209 8.26 -12.52 -3.70
C VAL A 209 9.03 -13.81 -3.49
N ILE A 210 8.41 -14.75 -2.80
CA ILE A 210 8.94 -16.10 -2.61
C ILE A 210 7.93 -17.07 -3.22
N ASP A 211 8.38 -17.97 -4.09
CA ASP A 211 7.53 -19.03 -4.63
C ASP A 211 7.43 -20.24 -3.69
N ARG A 212 6.50 -21.17 -3.96
CA ARG A 212 6.36 -22.39 -3.14
C ARG A 212 7.56 -23.34 -3.20
N SER A 213 8.41 -23.20 -4.22
CA SER A 213 9.66 -23.95 -4.36
C SER A 213 10.79 -23.33 -3.54
N GLY A 214 10.58 -22.14 -2.97
CA GLY A 214 11.57 -21.40 -2.18
C GLY A 214 12.52 -20.54 -3.01
N ASN A 215 12.22 -20.31 -4.30
CA ASN A 215 12.92 -19.30 -5.10
C ASN A 215 12.45 -17.91 -4.69
N VAL A 216 13.37 -16.95 -4.73
CA VAL A 216 13.08 -15.55 -4.41
C VAL A 216 13.23 -14.72 -5.69
N PHE A 217 12.28 -13.84 -5.95
CA PHE A 217 12.32 -12.90 -7.07
C PHE A 217 12.16 -11.48 -6.55
N GLY A 218 12.87 -10.52 -7.16
CA GLY A 218 12.79 -9.11 -6.83
C GLY A 218 12.59 -8.24 -8.05
N TRP A 219 12.02 -7.04 -7.86
CA TRP A 219 11.98 -5.96 -8.85
C TRP A 219 11.72 -4.61 -8.16
N GLY A 220 11.76 -3.53 -8.93
CA GLY A 220 11.60 -2.16 -8.46
C GLY A 220 12.95 -1.51 -8.14
N SER A 221 12.97 -0.65 -7.12
CA SER A 221 14.18 0.05 -6.68
C SER A 221 15.21 -0.90 -6.04
N ASN A 222 16.46 -0.80 -6.49
CA ASN A 222 17.65 -1.40 -5.88
C ASN A 222 18.53 -0.35 -5.19
N PHE A 223 17.96 0.78 -4.76
CA PHE A 223 18.72 1.80 -4.05
C PHE A 223 19.47 1.20 -2.85
N ASN A 224 20.77 1.49 -2.73
CA ASN A 224 21.70 0.94 -1.74
C ASN A 224 21.86 -0.60 -1.75
N GLY A 225 21.52 -1.28 -2.86
CA GLY A 225 21.67 -2.73 -2.97
C GLY A 225 20.61 -3.53 -2.21
N ARG A 226 19.46 -2.92 -1.89
CA ARG A 226 18.37 -3.60 -1.16
C ARG A 226 17.80 -4.83 -1.89
N LEU A 227 17.95 -4.95 -3.21
CA LEU A 227 17.60 -6.15 -3.96
C LEU A 227 18.80 -7.09 -4.13
N GLY A 228 19.91 -6.90 -3.41
CA GLY A 228 21.08 -7.78 -3.42
C GLY A 228 21.69 -7.95 -4.81
N GLN A 229 21.78 -6.86 -5.58
CA GLN A 229 22.41 -6.82 -6.90
C GLN A 229 23.54 -5.80 -6.94
N MET A 230 24.62 -6.14 -7.65
CA MET A 230 25.86 -5.35 -7.75
C MET A 230 25.77 -4.10 -8.65
N ASP A 231 24.71 -3.94 -9.44
CA ASP A 231 24.65 -2.83 -10.40
C ASP A 231 24.10 -1.56 -9.73
N PHE A 232 25.03 -0.67 -9.36
CA PHE A 232 24.78 0.61 -8.68
C PHE A 232 24.89 1.82 -9.61
N GLY A 233 25.03 1.59 -10.93
CA GLY A 233 25.01 2.68 -11.90
C GLY A 233 23.66 3.42 -11.84
N PRO A 234 23.60 4.75 -11.97
CA PRO A 234 22.35 5.52 -11.93
C PRO A 234 21.28 5.01 -12.91
N SER A 235 21.70 4.37 -14.01
CA SER A 235 20.85 3.76 -15.03
C SER A 235 20.32 2.36 -14.69
N ASN A 236 20.86 1.70 -13.65
CA ASN A 236 20.63 0.28 -13.34
C ASN A 236 20.15 0.02 -11.89
N ILE A 237 19.82 1.07 -11.15
CA ILE A 237 19.20 0.97 -9.81
C ILE A 237 17.70 0.65 -9.87
N ILE A 238 17.08 0.55 -11.05
CA ILE A 238 15.67 0.22 -11.24
C ILE A 238 15.55 -1.04 -12.08
N TYR A 239 14.89 -2.05 -11.53
CA TYR A 239 14.62 -3.33 -12.20
C TYR A 239 13.15 -3.39 -12.57
N SER A 240 12.83 -3.17 -13.85
CA SER A 240 11.43 -3.12 -14.30
C SER A 240 10.76 -4.46 -14.52
N LYS A 241 11.48 -5.58 -14.35
CA LYS A 241 10.94 -6.94 -14.47
C LYS A 241 11.44 -7.81 -13.31
N PRO A 242 10.62 -8.76 -12.82
CA PRO A 242 11.06 -9.75 -11.85
C PRO A 242 12.30 -10.50 -12.31
N PHE A 243 13.33 -10.52 -11.47
CA PHE A 243 14.51 -11.33 -11.66
C PHE A 243 14.73 -12.24 -10.45
N LYS A 244 15.34 -13.40 -10.67
CA LYS A 244 15.59 -14.37 -9.60
C LYS A 244 16.82 -13.99 -8.80
N LEU A 245 16.68 -13.97 -7.48
CA LEU A 245 17.76 -13.72 -6.53
C LEU A 245 18.51 -15.02 -6.19
N PRO A 246 19.83 -14.95 -5.91
CA PRO A 246 20.63 -16.13 -5.57
C PRO A 246 20.37 -16.66 -4.14
N TRP A 247 19.39 -16.10 -3.42
CA TRP A 247 19.13 -16.44 -2.03
C TRP A 247 18.40 -17.78 -1.89
N THR A 248 18.97 -18.68 -1.09
CA THR A 248 18.41 -20.01 -0.83
C THR A 248 17.90 -20.14 0.60
N ASN A 249 17.07 -21.16 0.87
CA ASN A 249 16.52 -21.46 2.21
C ASN A 249 15.81 -20.28 2.88
N VAL A 250 15.20 -19.40 2.09
CA VAL A 250 14.50 -18.22 2.59
C VAL A 250 13.13 -18.62 3.13
N LYS A 251 12.78 -18.05 4.28
CA LYS A 251 11.47 -18.19 4.94
C LYS A 251 10.66 -16.90 4.79
N GLU A 252 11.32 -15.77 5.00
CA GLU A 252 10.69 -14.45 5.03
C GLU A 252 11.70 -13.40 4.57
N VAL A 253 11.21 -12.35 3.92
CA VAL A 253 11.98 -11.18 3.52
C VAL A 253 11.24 -9.92 3.96
N LYS A 254 11.97 -8.95 4.50
CA LYS A 254 11.48 -7.61 4.85
C LYS A 254 12.37 -6.54 4.27
N ILE A 255 11.77 -5.55 3.62
CA ILE A 255 12.47 -4.52 2.87
C ILE A 255 12.48 -3.24 3.73
N GLY A 256 13.66 -2.81 4.15
CA GLY A 256 13.91 -1.46 4.68
C GLY A 256 14.36 -0.52 3.55
N PHE A 257 14.76 0.70 3.90
CA PHE A 257 15.21 1.70 2.93
C PHE A 257 16.65 1.49 2.46
N PRO A 258 17.66 1.33 3.32
CA PRO A 258 19.02 1.01 2.86
C PRO A 258 19.32 -0.49 2.83
N PHE A 259 18.44 -1.33 3.35
CA PHE A 259 18.72 -2.75 3.50
C PHE A 259 17.48 -3.62 3.32
N THR A 260 17.72 -4.90 3.07
CA THR A 260 16.70 -5.95 3.11
C THR A 260 17.13 -7.02 4.10
N ILE A 261 16.19 -7.47 4.94
CA ILE A 261 16.38 -8.55 5.90
C ILE A 261 15.83 -9.84 5.32
N VAL A 262 16.61 -10.90 5.43
CA VAL A 262 16.30 -12.25 4.96
C VAL A 262 16.34 -13.21 6.14
N VAL A 263 15.18 -13.73 6.54
CA VAL A 263 15.10 -14.81 7.53
C VAL A 263 15.16 -16.15 6.82
N LYS A 264 16.08 -17.00 7.24
CA LYS A 264 16.24 -18.35 6.69
C LYS A 264 15.35 -19.35 7.43
N LYS A 265 15.03 -20.49 6.81
CA LYS A 265 14.16 -21.55 7.38
C LYS A 265 14.69 -22.14 8.70
N ASN A 266 16.01 -22.09 8.93
CA ASN A 266 16.64 -22.49 10.18
C ASN A 266 16.56 -21.42 11.30
N GLY A 267 15.96 -20.25 11.04
CA GLY A 267 15.81 -19.18 12.01
C GLY A 267 17.01 -18.24 12.17
N THR A 268 18.01 -18.31 11.28
CA THR A 268 19.08 -17.28 11.20
C THR A 268 18.62 -16.06 10.40
N VAL A 269 19.13 -14.88 10.75
CA VAL A 269 18.82 -13.61 10.09
C VAL A 269 20.02 -13.10 9.32
N TRP A 270 19.77 -12.63 8.10
CA TRP A 270 20.76 -12.06 7.21
C TRP A 270 20.28 -10.70 6.70
N GLN A 271 21.20 -9.83 6.32
CA GLN A 271 20.90 -8.50 5.80
C GLN A 271 21.74 -8.21 4.55
N THR A 272 21.19 -7.50 3.58
CA THR A 272 21.99 -6.97 2.46
C THR A 272 23.03 -5.97 2.98
N ALA A 273 24.26 -6.06 2.49
CA ALA A 273 25.26 -5.04 2.74
C ALA A 273 25.02 -3.81 1.82
N PRO A 274 25.27 -2.58 2.31
CA PRO A 274 25.17 -1.38 1.48
C PRO A 274 26.05 -1.52 0.24
N ASP A 275 25.50 -1.15 -0.92
CA ASP A 275 26.18 -1.19 -2.22
C ASP A 275 26.87 -2.54 -2.48
N SER A 276 26.21 -3.65 -2.11
CA SER A 276 26.72 -5.00 -2.29
C SER A 276 25.62 -6.02 -2.62
N ASP A 277 25.98 -7.09 -3.32
CA ASP A 277 25.14 -8.27 -3.53
C ASP A 277 25.24 -9.30 -2.38
N GLN A 278 26.13 -9.05 -1.42
CA GLN A 278 26.39 -9.96 -0.32
C GLN A 278 25.30 -9.88 0.74
N LEU A 279 24.90 -11.05 1.23
CA LEU A 279 24.14 -11.18 2.47
C LEU A 279 25.11 -11.37 3.63
N VAL A 280 24.98 -10.54 4.66
CA VAL A 280 25.74 -10.63 5.91
C VAL A 280 24.85 -11.22 6.99
N GLN A 281 25.32 -12.27 7.67
CA GLN A 281 24.58 -12.87 8.79
C GLN A 281 24.71 -12.01 10.04
N LEU A 282 23.57 -11.75 10.70
CA LEU A 282 23.51 -11.12 12.02
C LEU A 282 23.67 -12.20 13.09
N GLN A 283 24.89 -12.38 13.59
CA GLN A 283 25.29 -13.54 14.42
C GLN A 283 24.58 -13.61 15.78
N GLU A 284 24.16 -12.44 16.29
CA GLU A 284 23.44 -12.26 17.54
C GLU A 284 22.00 -12.81 17.46
N LEU A 285 21.44 -12.93 16.26
CA LEU A 285 20.04 -13.35 16.04
C LEU A 285 19.95 -14.83 15.67
N ARG A 286 19.33 -15.61 16.56
CA ARG A 286 19.05 -17.04 16.38
C ARG A 286 17.63 -17.38 16.79
N ASN A 287 17.07 -18.45 16.21
CA ASN A 287 15.70 -18.91 16.48
C ASN A 287 14.66 -17.80 16.26
N VAL A 288 14.85 -17.00 15.20
CA VAL A 288 13.93 -15.92 14.86
C VAL A 288 12.65 -16.48 14.21
N VAL A 289 11.51 -16.01 14.70
CA VAL A 289 10.17 -16.36 14.22
C VAL A 289 9.78 -15.46 13.07
N THR A 290 9.95 -14.14 13.22
CA THR A 290 9.62 -13.14 12.21
C THR A 290 10.40 -11.86 12.46
N VAL A 291 10.39 -10.96 11.48
CA VAL A 291 11.02 -9.65 11.53
C VAL A 291 10.04 -8.58 11.04
N ALA A 292 10.23 -7.35 11.51
CA ALA A 292 9.55 -6.17 11.00
C ALA A 292 10.61 -5.12 10.66
N THR A 293 10.39 -4.32 9.63
CA THR A 293 11.31 -3.28 9.18
C THR A 293 10.61 -1.93 9.21
N SER A 294 11.30 -0.94 9.79
CA SER A 294 11.01 0.46 9.52
C SER A 294 11.83 0.93 8.31
N ASN A 295 11.96 2.25 8.12
CA ASN A 295 12.81 2.79 7.08
C ASN A 295 14.29 2.42 7.30
N THR A 296 14.82 2.68 8.50
CA THR A 296 16.25 2.52 8.81
C THR A 296 16.52 1.66 10.03
N ALA A 297 15.50 1.03 10.59
CA ALA A 297 15.61 0.10 11.71
C ALA A 297 14.79 -1.17 11.47
N ALA A 298 15.00 -2.15 12.32
CA ALA A 298 14.29 -3.42 12.27
C ALA A 298 14.12 -4.03 13.64
N LEU A 299 13.10 -4.89 13.73
CA LEU A 299 12.80 -5.72 14.88
C LEU A 299 12.89 -7.20 14.49
N ALA A 300 13.33 -8.03 15.43
CA ALA A 300 13.26 -9.49 15.34
C ALA A 300 12.54 -10.05 16.57
N LEU A 301 11.56 -10.93 16.32
CA LEU A 301 10.89 -11.71 17.36
C LEU A 301 11.52 -13.10 17.42
N ARG A 302 12.06 -13.47 18.57
CA ARG A 302 12.61 -14.81 18.80
C ARG A 302 11.55 -15.77 19.35
N LYS A 303 11.79 -17.08 19.19
CA LYS A 303 10.89 -18.15 19.67
C LYS A 303 10.62 -18.11 21.18
N ASP A 304 11.53 -17.54 21.97
CA ASP A 304 11.40 -17.36 23.42
C ASP A 304 10.52 -16.15 23.81
N GLY A 305 9.98 -15.42 22.83
CA GLY A 305 9.14 -14.25 23.05
C GLY A 305 9.92 -12.97 23.35
N THR A 306 11.26 -12.97 23.20
CA THR A 306 12.09 -11.75 23.28
C THR A 306 12.09 -10.99 21.95
N VAL A 307 12.16 -9.66 22.04
CA VAL A 307 12.24 -8.77 20.88
C VAL A 307 13.61 -8.11 20.86
N TRP A 308 14.21 -8.07 19.68
CA TRP A 308 15.51 -7.47 19.43
C TRP A 308 15.36 -6.36 18.39
N GLY A 309 16.11 -5.27 18.54
CA GLY A 309 16.08 -4.13 17.63
C GLY A 309 17.49 -3.70 17.19
N TRP A 310 17.60 -3.21 15.96
CA TRP A 310 18.80 -2.59 15.42
C TRP A 310 18.43 -1.58 14.34
N GLY A 311 19.36 -0.69 14.00
CA GLY A 311 19.15 0.26 12.91
C GLY A 311 20.41 1.01 12.51
N GLN A 312 20.33 1.66 11.36
CA GLN A 312 21.44 2.38 10.74
C GLN A 312 21.19 3.88 10.73
N TRP A 313 22.25 4.64 10.44
CA TRP A 313 22.23 6.08 10.22
C TRP A 313 21.72 6.88 11.42
N ASN A 314 22.01 6.44 12.64
CA ASN A 314 21.46 6.97 13.91
C ASN A 314 21.35 8.50 14.03
N ASN A 315 22.28 9.26 13.47
CA ASN A 315 22.35 10.72 13.58
C ASN A 315 21.84 11.48 12.34
N GLY A 316 21.33 10.78 11.32
CA GLY A 316 20.82 11.38 10.10
C GLY A 316 19.33 11.74 10.19
N ILE A 317 18.88 12.68 9.36
CA ILE A 317 17.46 13.07 9.25
C ILE A 317 16.53 11.91 8.85
N PHE A 318 17.08 10.90 8.16
CA PHE A 318 16.37 9.66 7.81
C PHE A 318 16.73 8.48 8.74
N GLY A 319 17.60 8.72 9.71
CA GLY A 319 18.11 7.73 10.64
C GLY A 319 17.08 7.27 11.66
N ASN A 320 17.43 6.24 12.44
CA ASN A 320 16.61 5.83 13.58
C ASN A 320 16.69 6.79 14.80
N GLN A 321 17.32 7.95 14.64
CA GLN A 321 17.43 9.01 15.64
C GLN A 321 17.98 8.56 17.01
N GLY A 322 18.86 7.55 17.01
CA GLY A 322 19.50 7.02 18.21
C GLY A 322 18.64 6.02 19.00
N LEU A 323 17.48 5.60 18.49
CA LEU A 323 16.62 4.63 19.15
C LEU A 323 17.25 3.22 19.20
N PHE A 324 18.10 2.90 18.21
CA PHE A 324 18.78 1.61 18.13
C PHE A 324 20.26 1.75 17.78
N THR A 325 21.04 0.74 18.14
CA THR A 325 22.41 0.57 17.62
C THR A 325 22.42 -0.18 16.30
N GLU A 326 23.53 -0.14 15.57
CA GLU A 326 23.70 -0.91 14.31
C GLU A 326 23.71 -2.42 14.52
N ARG A 327 24.03 -2.88 15.73
CA ARG A 327 23.97 -4.30 16.10
C ARG A 327 22.65 -4.64 16.77
N PRO A 328 22.10 -5.84 16.54
CA PRO A 328 20.92 -6.33 17.26
C PRO A 328 21.14 -6.32 18.77
N GLN A 329 20.23 -5.65 19.48
CA GLN A 329 20.15 -5.67 20.94
C GLN A 329 18.76 -6.05 21.41
N GLN A 330 18.68 -6.78 22.53
CA GLN A 330 17.40 -7.11 23.14
C GLN A 330 16.74 -5.84 23.70
N ILE A 331 15.45 -5.67 23.39
CA ILE A 331 14.64 -4.56 23.91
C ILE A 331 14.10 -4.96 25.29
N ALA A 332 14.49 -4.19 26.31
CA ALA A 332 14.01 -4.40 27.68
C ALA A 332 12.53 -3.99 27.85
N GLY A 333 11.86 -4.56 28.85
CA GLY A 333 10.46 -4.26 29.17
C GLY A 333 9.41 -5.02 28.36
N LEU A 334 9.85 -5.86 27.41
CA LEU A 334 8.98 -6.75 26.62
C LEU A 334 9.16 -8.20 27.06
N SER A 335 8.06 -8.92 27.25
CA SER A 335 8.07 -10.35 27.58
C SER A 335 6.88 -11.06 26.96
N GLN A 336 7.05 -12.34 26.61
CA GLN A 336 6.00 -13.17 26.01
C GLN A 336 5.36 -12.52 24.78
N ILE A 337 6.19 -11.92 23.91
CA ILE A 337 5.71 -11.28 22.69
C ILE A 337 5.35 -12.34 21.65
N ALA A 338 4.21 -12.12 20.99
CA ALA A 338 3.66 -12.99 19.96
C ALA A 338 3.71 -12.35 18.55
N LYS A 339 3.66 -11.02 18.46
CA LYS A 339 3.69 -10.27 17.20
C LYS A 339 4.48 -8.97 17.36
N ILE A 340 5.08 -8.52 16.27
CA ILE A 340 5.80 -7.24 16.15
C ILE A 340 5.34 -6.54 14.87
N GLU A 341 5.39 -5.21 14.86
CA GLU A 341 5.13 -4.39 13.68
C GLU A 341 5.98 -3.11 13.74
N SER A 342 6.25 -2.48 12.61
CA SER A 342 7.01 -1.23 12.52
C SER A 342 6.39 -0.29 11.51
N GLY A 343 6.19 0.97 11.91
CA GLY A 343 6.01 2.08 10.98
C GLY A 343 7.36 2.64 10.56
N MET A 344 7.41 3.90 10.12
CA MET A 344 8.67 4.50 9.66
C MET A 344 9.63 4.81 10.83
N PHE A 345 9.11 5.32 11.94
CA PHE A 345 9.90 5.68 13.13
C PHE A 345 9.24 5.25 14.45
N HIS A 346 8.16 4.48 14.39
CA HIS A 346 7.46 3.94 15.55
C HIS A 346 7.25 2.43 15.42
N PHE A 347 7.06 1.78 16.56
CA PHE A 347 7.21 0.34 16.69
C PHE A 347 6.16 -0.21 17.63
N PHE A 348 5.73 -1.45 17.36
CA PHE A 348 4.75 -2.14 18.17
C PHE A 348 5.17 -3.57 18.49
N ALA A 349 4.72 -4.02 19.66
CA ALA A 349 4.75 -5.42 20.05
C ALA A 349 3.41 -5.81 20.67
N ILE A 350 2.96 -7.02 20.39
CA ILE A 350 1.74 -7.59 20.97
C ILE A 350 2.11 -8.85 21.74
N ASP A 351 1.75 -8.89 23.02
CA ASP A 351 1.98 -10.08 23.84
C ASP A 351 0.96 -11.20 23.56
N VAL A 352 1.22 -12.40 24.11
CA VAL A 352 0.30 -13.56 23.99
C VAL A 352 -1.11 -13.29 24.54
N LYS A 353 -1.27 -12.31 25.43
CA LYS A 353 -2.57 -11.91 26.00
C LYS A 353 -3.31 -10.89 25.13
N GLY A 354 -2.66 -10.35 24.09
CA GLY A 354 -3.22 -9.32 23.21
C GLY A 354 -3.09 -7.90 23.75
N ASN A 355 -2.17 -7.67 24.69
CA ASN A 355 -1.80 -6.32 25.11
C ASN A 355 -0.86 -5.70 24.08
N LEU A 356 -1.12 -4.43 23.73
CA LEU A 356 -0.29 -3.66 22.82
C LEU A 356 0.77 -2.87 23.60
N PHE A 357 1.99 -2.93 23.10
CA PHE A 357 3.11 -2.08 23.50
C PHE A 357 3.54 -1.24 22.29
N GLY A 358 3.87 0.03 22.53
CA GLY A 358 4.31 0.96 21.50
C GLY A 358 5.49 1.81 21.98
N TRP A 359 6.36 2.21 21.04
CA TRP A 359 7.48 3.13 21.26
C TRP A 359 7.96 3.74 19.93
N GLY A 360 8.86 4.71 20.00
CA GLY A 360 9.37 5.50 18.87
C GLY A 360 8.62 6.82 18.70
N ASN A 361 8.49 7.29 17.46
CA ASN A 361 7.84 8.56 17.15
C ASN A 361 6.38 8.57 17.55
N ASN A 362 5.90 9.72 18.02
CA ASN A 362 4.51 9.92 18.40
C ASN A 362 4.07 11.39 18.23
N GLU A 363 4.73 12.11 17.32
CA GLU A 363 4.46 13.51 17.02
C GLU A 363 3.03 13.72 16.49
N PHE A 364 2.52 12.74 15.74
CA PHE A 364 1.17 12.75 15.18
C PHE A 364 0.19 11.89 15.99
N GLY A 365 0.63 11.25 17.07
CA GLY A 365 -0.18 10.33 17.87
C GLY A 365 -0.20 8.90 17.31
N GLU A 366 0.78 8.53 16.48
CA GLU A 366 0.88 7.27 15.75
C GLU A 366 0.76 6.02 16.63
N LEU A 367 1.11 6.15 17.92
CA LEU A 367 1.03 5.07 18.90
C LEU A 367 -0.40 4.86 19.45
N GLY A 368 -1.30 5.83 19.32
CA GLY A 368 -2.63 5.76 19.93
C GLY A 368 -2.62 5.80 21.46
N SER A 369 -1.61 6.45 22.06
CA SER A 369 -1.49 6.68 23.50
C SER A 369 -2.08 8.01 23.95
N THR A 370 -2.26 8.19 25.26
CA THR A 370 -2.76 9.45 25.85
C THR A 370 -1.72 10.58 25.89
N SER A 371 -0.44 10.26 25.76
CA SER A 371 0.64 11.22 25.54
C SER A 371 0.77 11.44 24.03
N ILE A 372 0.74 12.69 23.57
CA ILE A 372 0.91 13.09 22.15
C ILE A 372 2.12 14.03 22.09
N GLY A 373 2.87 14.03 20.98
CA GLY A 373 3.91 15.01 20.70
C GLY A 373 5.32 14.58 21.10
N ASP A 374 5.46 13.72 22.11
CA ASP A 374 6.78 13.27 22.58
C ASP A 374 7.16 11.90 22.03
N ARG A 375 8.42 11.77 21.60
CA ARG A 375 9.04 10.49 21.27
C ARG A 375 9.12 9.59 22.50
N ILE A 376 8.76 8.32 22.34
CA ILE A 376 8.78 7.33 23.42
C ILE A 376 9.98 6.41 23.24
N GLU A 377 11.01 6.55 24.07
CA GLU A 377 12.28 5.81 23.92
C GLU A 377 12.20 4.32 24.24
N LYS A 378 11.26 3.92 25.11
CA LYS A 378 11.14 2.56 25.62
C LYS A 378 9.72 2.05 25.45
N PRO A 379 9.51 0.74 25.21
CA PRO A 379 8.17 0.18 25.10
C PRO A 379 7.29 0.54 26.29
N ILE A 380 6.16 1.19 26.00
CA ILE A 380 5.09 1.42 26.97
C ILE A 380 3.87 0.59 26.58
N ARG A 381 3.10 0.14 27.58
CA ARG A 381 1.80 -0.47 27.32
C ARG A 381 0.80 0.62 26.94
N ILE A 382 -0.01 0.37 25.92
CA ILE A 382 -1.07 1.29 25.45
C ILE A 382 -2.42 0.79 26.01
N PRO A 383 -2.95 1.38 27.11
CA PRO A 383 -4.05 0.77 27.86
C PRO A 383 -5.40 0.82 27.13
N LEU A 384 -5.61 1.83 26.29
CA LEU A 384 -6.82 2.00 25.49
C LEU A 384 -7.00 0.89 24.43
N MET A 385 -5.95 0.09 24.20
CA MET A 385 -5.87 -0.91 23.15
C MET A 385 -5.71 -2.32 23.72
N SER A 386 -6.83 -2.96 24.02
CA SER A 386 -6.89 -4.37 24.41
C SER A 386 -7.53 -5.23 23.32
N GLY A 387 -7.12 -6.51 23.26
CA GLY A 387 -7.64 -7.44 22.27
C GLY A 387 -7.19 -7.12 20.84
N ILE A 388 -6.00 -6.53 20.66
CA ILE A 388 -5.43 -6.30 19.33
C ILE A 388 -5.09 -7.64 18.68
N ASN A 389 -5.55 -7.83 17.45
CA ASN A 389 -5.17 -8.96 16.61
C ASN A 389 -4.04 -8.58 15.66
N GLN A 390 -4.13 -7.44 14.97
CA GLN A 390 -3.11 -6.98 14.03
C GLN A 390 -2.90 -5.47 14.14
N VAL A 391 -1.69 -5.06 13.80
CA VAL A 391 -1.30 -3.67 13.60
C VAL A 391 -0.77 -3.57 12.16
N ALA A 392 -1.07 -2.48 11.48
CA ALA A 392 -0.32 -2.04 10.31
C ALA A 392 0.11 -0.60 10.59
N ALA A 393 1.36 -0.25 10.25
CA ALA A 393 1.93 1.05 10.58
C ALA A 393 2.70 1.60 9.37
N ALA A 394 2.64 2.92 9.17
CA ALA A 394 3.30 3.61 8.07
C ALA A 394 4.13 4.81 8.58
N SER A 395 4.31 5.86 7.78
CA SER A 395 5.11 7.04 8.16
C SER A 395 4.68 7.68 9.49
N GLU A 396 3.41 8.07 9.56
CA GLU A 396 2.88 8.95 10.60
C GLU A 396 1.49 8.45 11.08
N LYS A 397 1.23 7.15 10.92
CA LYS A 397 -0.12 6.57 11.10
C LYS A 397 -0.09 5.08 11.35
N SER A 398 -1.16 4.61 11.99
CA SER A 398 -1.35 3.19 12.32
C SER A 398 -2.81 2.78 12.16
N LEU A 399 -3.02 1.54 11.70
CA LEU A 399 -4.29 0.82 11.76
C LEU A 399 -4.20 -0.35 12.75
N PHE A 400 -5.30 -0.59 13.44
CA PHE A 400 -5.43 -1.62 14.45
C PHE A 400 -6.68 -2.46 14.18
N LEU A 401 -6.48 -3.74 13.93
CA LEU A 401 -7.57 -4.71 13.84
C LEU A 401 -7.71 -5.42 15.19
N LYS A 402 -8.85 -5.24 15.85
CA LYS A 402 -9.19 -5.92 17.09
C LYS A 402 -9.74 -7.32 16.83
N ARG A 403 -9.68 -8.18 17.85
CA ARG A 403 -10.23 -9.56 17.83
C ARG A 403 -11.75 -9.60 17.65
N ASP A 404 -12.44 -8.53 18.02
CA ASP A 404 -13.89 -8.35 17.80
C ASP A 404 -14.23 -7.98 16.34
N GLY A 405 -13.22 -7.81 15.47
CA GLY A 405 -13.38 -7.46 14.06
C GLY A 405 -13.40 -5.96 13.77
N THR A 406 -13.40 -5.11 14.80
CA THR A 406 -13.40 -3.65 14.62
C THR A 406 -12.03 -3.14 14.15
N LEU A 407 -12.07 -2.16 13.24
CA LEU A 407 -10.88 -1.49 12.71
C LEU A 407 -10.78 -0.09 13.30
N TRP A 408 -9.58 0.29 13.74
CA TRP A 408 -9.29 1.58 14.34
C TRP A 408 -8.06 2.21 13.69
N GLY A 409 -8.02 3.53 13.59
CA GLY A 409 -6.93 4.30 13.00
C GLY A 409 -6.51 5.48 13.87
N VAL A 410 -5.26 5.89 13.75
CA VAL A 410 -4.68 7.06 14.44
C VAL A 410 -3.52 7.63 13.63
N GLY A 411 -3.18 8.89 13.87
CA GLY A 411 -2.08 9.61 13.23
C GLY A 411 -2.53 10.52 12.08
N HIS A 412 -1.61 10.84 11.19
CA HIS A 412 -1.90 11.64 10.00
C HIS A 412 -2.74 10.84 9.00
N SER A 413 -3.93 11.32 8.63
CA SER A 413 -4.79 10.65 7.64
C SER A 413 -5.10 11.60 6.47
N PRO A 414 -4.17 11.72 5.51
CA PRO A 414 -4.48 12.37 4.24
C PRO A 414 -5.59 11.58 3.52
N TYR A 415 -6.33 12.24 2.62
CA TYR A 415 -7.36 11.60 1.77
C TYR A 415 -8.44 10.82 2.54
N SER A 416 -8.79 11.27 3.75
CA SER A 416 -9.84 10.66 4.58
C SER A 416 -9.65 9.16 4.86
N LEU A 417 -8.40 8.70 5.01
CA LEU A 417 -8.08 7.31 5.35
C LEU A 417 -8.84 6.77 6.58
N PHE A 418 -9.22 7.63 7.54
CA PHE A 418 -10.00 7.24 8.72
C PHE A 418 -11.49 7.63 8.66
N GLY A 419 -11.98 8.15 7.53
CA GLY A 419 -13.42 8.22 7.23
C GLY A 419 -14.16 9.50 7.63
N GLU A 420 -13.49 10.64 7.82
CA GLU A 420 -14.18 11.93 8.01
C GLU A 420 -14.22 12.78 6.72
N ASP A 421 -15.32 13.54 6.59
CA ASP A 421 -15.61 14.41 5.45
C ASP A 421 -14.65 15.61 5.43
N TYR A 422 -13.87 15.73 4.36
CA TYR A 422 -12.83 16.77 4.15
C TYR A 422 -13.35 18.20 4.33
N TYR A 423 -14.66 18.40 4.26
CA TYR A 423 -15.29 19.72 4.30
C TYR A 423 -15.30 20.40 5.67
N GLU A 424 -15.10 19.67 6.77
CA GLU A 424 -15.22 20.28 8.11
C GLU A 424 -13.89 20.78 8.71
N LYS A 425 -12.72 20.20 8.38
CA LYS A 425 -11.43 20.62 8.98
C LYS A 425 -10.24 20.40 8.05
N TYR A 426 -9.47 21.48 7.82
CA TYR A 426 -8.20 21.48 7.08
C TYR A 426 -7.00 20.96 7.89
N ASP A 427 -7.20 20.57 9.16
CA ASP A 427 -6.14 20.07 10.05
C ASP A 427 -6.64 18.82 10.78
N LEU A 428 -6.77 17.72 10.04
CA LEU A 428 -7.20 16.41 10.55
C LEU A 428 -6.01 15.69 11.22
N LYS A 429 -5.59 16.21 12.38
CA LYS A 429 -4.67 15.48 13.24
C LYS A 429 -5.47 14.49 14.08
N TYR A 430 -5.52 13.23 13.64
CA TYR A 430 -6.17 12.15 14.40
C TYR A 430 -5.26 11.70 15.54
N HIS A 431 -5.05 12.59 16.49
CA HIS A 431 -4.33 12.29 17.72
C HIS A 431 -5.12 11.38 18.66
N GLN A 432 -6.42 11.20 18.36
CA GLN A 432 -7.30 10.28 19.05
C GLN A 432 -7.56 9.06 18.19
N LEU A 433 -7.68 7.93 18.86
CA LEU A 433 -8.00 6.68 18.23
C LEU A 433 -9.43 6.72 17.65
N THR A 434 -9.55 6.57 16.34
CA THR A 434 -10.83 6.63 15.61
C THR A 434 -11.25 5.25 15.15
N GLN A 435 -12.48 4.84 15.47
CA GLN A 435 -13.04 3.61 14.90
C GLN A 435 -13.49 3.87 13.46
N LEU A 436 -12.97 3.09 12.51
CA LEU A 436 -13.38 3.16 11.12
C LEU A 436 -14.71 2.41 10.97
N LYS A 437 -15.79 3.16 10.72
CA LYS A 437 -17.12 2.61 10.42
C LYS A 437 -17.18 2.22 8.95
N ILE A 438 -16.52 1.12 8.62
CA ILE A 438 -16.42 0.58 7.25
C ILE A 438 -17.06 -0.82 7.13
N GLN A 439 -17.86 -1.22 8.12
CA GLN A 439 -18.68 -2.42 8.15
C GLN A 439 -20.14 -2.08 8.43
#